data_AF-A0A2A4MPK1-F1
#
_entry.id   AF-A0A2A4MPK1-F1
#
_cell.length_a   1.000
_cell.length_b   1.000
_cell.length_c   1.000
_cell.angle_alpha   90.00
_cell.angle_beta   90.00
_cell.angle_gamma   90.00
#
_symmetry.space_group_name_H-M   'P 1'
#
loop_
_entity.id
_entity.type
_entity.pdbx_description
1 polymer ?
#
loop_
_entity_poly.entity_id
_entity_poly.type
_entity_poly.pdbx_seq_one_letter_code
_entity_poly.pdbx_strand_id
1 'polypeptide(L)'
;MALSLLALSLSACDKAGDDTAKAIDPFAIDPLSPENQVYPTEALTWNEWVAYDSPNRSGFDRFYHFGKGELDFSKWKAEDLLPAEVFKHPHRNMCELSKFTRLTLRAQVPPYMDITELLALAERGYAEAQSSMSEYCNPGRRQYAYNDHGYLVKLPDDKKPVSARAALYWAQRGAASGNALAQWRLVQCMHDIYLFQDSNPDKVSDPIELDPFWYDKAQYWLEQSVENGLIHDAVRKRWYPYIAGFSELENPRFFIERYKWKRLWEIQGNFRRSSDRYRGDFDSTVSFYGSKALAYGNNGFAASVHSSDKTVAQAEKEVGEWLRAHPDVWHNIYERGYIEVRGLGEDLCVGEPGYDALFDFDWLNKELAQYDIQIPLPVKTLMTHPTQKEKQHGTE
;
A
#
# COMPACT_ATOMS: atom_id res chain seq x y z
N MET A 1 17.21 -45.52 60.00
CA MET A 1 17.92 -46.43 59.07
C MET A 1 16.85 -47.02 58.16
N ALA A 2 16.68 -46.50 56.94
CA ALA A 2 17.29 -47.01 55.68
C ALA A 2 16.89 -48.49 55.46
N LEU A 3 16.24 -48.97 54.39
CA LEU A 3 16.10 -48.61 52.97
C LEU A 3 14.78 -49.29 52.50
N SER A 4 13.92 -48.64 51.72
CA SER A 4 13.83 -48.75 50.24
C SER A 4 13.53 -50.15 49.69
N LEU A 5 12.47 -50.29 48.89
CA LEU A 5 12.56 -50.57 47.44
C LEU A 5 11.18 -50.72 46.80
N LEU A 6 10.90 -49.81 45.88
CA LEU A 6 9.82 -49.84 44.90
C LEU A 6 10.48 -50.24 43.57
N ALA A 7 9.98 -51.28 42.90
CA ALA A 7 10.03 -51.41 41.44
C ALA A 7 9.24 -52.65 40.96
N LEU A 8 8.11 -52.36 40.32
CA LEU A 8 7.68 -52.84 39.00
C LEU A 8 7.97 -54.30 38.60
N SER A 9 6.90 -55.03 38.28
CA SER A 9 6.66 -55.60 36.93
C SER A 9 5.42 -56.50 36.94
N LEU A 10 4.74 -56.56 35.79
CA LEU A 10 3.95 -57.67 35.20
C LEU A 10 2.98 -57.01 34.20
N SER A 11 3.29 -57.03 32.90
CA SER A 11 3.12 -58.11 31.92
C SER A 11 1.71 -58.14 31.30
N ALA A 12 1.73 -58.24 29.97
CA ALA A 12 0.65 -58.15 28.99
C ALA A 12 -0.46 -59.22 29.04
N CYS A 13 -1.51 -58.91 28.26
CA CYS A 13 -2.50 -59.78 27.59
C CYS A 13 -3.65 -60.37 28.41
N ASP A 14 -4.90 -59.96 28.15
CA ASP A 14 -5.70 -60.61 27.10
C ASP A 14 -7.09 -60.00 26.87
N LYS A 15 -7.51 -60.10 25.60
CA LYS A 15 -8.88 -60.15 25.05
C LYS A 15 -9.58 -58.88 24.56
N ALA A 16 -9.58 -58.84 23.23
CA ALA A 16 -10.43 -58.08 22.32
C ALA A 16 -11.93 -58.24 22.58
N GLY A 17 -12.63 -57.12 22.50
CA GLY A 17 -14.07 -57.01 22.29
C GLY A 17 -14.31 -55.93 21.24
N ASP A 18 -14.47 -56.41 20.00
CA ASP A 18 -15.23 -55.86 18.87
C ASP A 18 -15.73 -54.39 18.97
N ASP A 19 -14.82 -53.43 18.72
CA ASP A 19 -15.18 -52.08 18.29
C ASP A 19 -15.09 -52.03 16.76
N THR A 20 -16.21 -52.18 16.07
CA THR A 20 -16.36 -51.63 14.70
C THR A 20 -16.52 -50.11 14.77
N ALA A 21 -15.58 -49.44 15.45
CA ALA A 21 -15.24 -48.07 15.11
C ALA A 21 -14.65 -48.13 13.71
N LYS A 22 -15.40 -47.63 12.71
CA LYS A 22 -14.80 -47.26 11.42
C LYS A 22 -13.52 -46.51 11.74
N ALA A 23 -12.37 -47.10 11.39
CA ALA A 23 -11.11 -46.40 11.40
C ALA A 23 -11.34 -45.13 10.58
N ILE A 24 -11.37 -43.99 11.28
CA ILE A 24 -11.25 -42.69 10.65
C ILE A 24 -9.87 -42.77 10.00
N ASP A 25 -9.85 -42.89 8.67
CA ASP A 25 -8.61 -42.82 7.93
C ASP A 25 -7.99 -41.45 8.27
N PRO A 26 -6.81 -41.40 8.91
CA PRO A 26 -6.15 -40.13 9.21
C PRO A 26 -5.73 -39.39 7.93
N PHE A 27 -5.90 -40.02 6.75
CA PHE A 27 -5.75 -39.45 5.42
C PHE A 27 -7.08 -39.30 4.66
N ALA A 28 -8.23 -39.50 5.31
CA ALA A 28 -9.49 -38.99 4.77
C ALA A 28 -9.43 -37.47 4.84
N ILE A 29 -8.89 -36.89 3.76
CA ILE A 29 -8.84 -35.47 3.48
C ILE A 29 -10.26 -34.93 3.63
N ASP A 30 -10.50 -34.19 4.71
CA ASP A 30 -11.63 -33.28 4.74
C ASP A 30 -11.36 -32.24 3.65
N PRO A 31 -12.17 -32.16 2.58
CA PRO A 31 -12.01 -31.14 1.55
C PRO A 31 -12.15 -29.71 2.13
N LEU A 32 -12.60 -29.58 3.37
CA LEU A 32 -12.70 -28.31 4.10
C LEU A 32 -11.56 -28.10 5.12
N SER A 33 -10.56 -28.98 5.20
CA SER A 33 -9.38 -28.73 6.03
C SER A 33 -8.62 -27.50 5.49
N PRO A 34 -8.06 -26.62 6.36
CA PRO A 34 -7.33 -25.41 5.96
C PRO A 34 -6.16 -25.66 5.00
N GLU A 35 -5.64 -26.88 4.96
CA GLU A 35 -4.52 -27.31 4.11
C GLU A 35 -4.99 -27.73 2.70
N ASN A 36 -6.30 -27.95 2.50
CA ASN A 36 -6.92 -28.44 1.26
C ASN A 36 -7.87 -27.44 0.60
N GLN A 37 -7.99 -26.21 1.14
CA GLN A 37 -8.84 -25.20 0.54
C GLN A 37 -8.26 -24.70 -0.78
N VAL A 38 -8.97 -25.05 -1.86
CA VAL A 38 -8.79 -24.40 -3.15
C VAL A 38 -9.36 -23.00 -3.03
N TYR A 39 -8.52 -21.98 -3.19
CA TYR A 39 -8.99 -20.60 -3.28
C TYR A 39 -10.12 -20.49 -4.31
N PRO A 40 -11.17 -19.68 -4.05
CA PRO A 40 -12.22 -19.46 -5.04
C PRO A 40 -11.59 -19.11 -6.39
N THR A 41 -11.96 -19.86 -7.43
CA THR A 41 -11.46 -19.63 -8.79
C THR A 41 -12.12 -18.45 -9.48
N GLU A 42 -13.19 -17.93 -8.89
CA GLU A 42 -13.90 -16.73 -9.31
C GLU A 42 -13.81 -15.67 -8.22
N ALA A 43 -13.75 -14.40 -8.63
CA ALA A 43 -13.84 -13.27 -7.70
C ALA A 43 -15.12 -13.37 -6.86
N LEU A 44 -14.99 -13.22 -5.54
CA LEU A 44 -16.10 -13.09 -4.60
C LEU A 44 -16.29 -11.62 -4.22
N THR A 45 -17.53 -11.19 -3.99
CA THR A 45 -17.78 -9.92 -3.28
C THR A 45 -17.25 -10.01 -1.84
N TRP A 46 -17.07 -8.87 -1.17
CA TRP A 46 -16.60 -8.86 0.23
C TRP A 46 -17.46 -9.73 1.15
N ASN A 47 -18.79 -9.63 1.06
CA ASN A 47 -19.69 -10.41 1.90
C ASN A 47 -19.63 -11.90 1.60
N GLU A 48 -19.48 -12.28 0.32
CA GLU A 48 -19.27 -13.68 -0.08
C GLU A 48 -17.93 -14.21 0.45
N TRP A 49 -16.86 -13.41 0.37
CA TRP A 49 -15.54 -13.77 0.91
C TRP A 49 -15.60 -13.97 2.42
N VAL A 50 -16.19 -13.02 3.16
CA VAL A 50 -16.36 -13.13 4.61
C VAL A 50 -17.19 -14.36 4.96
N ALA A 51 -18.30 -14.63 4.26
CA ALA A 51 -19.11 -15.82 4.52
C ALA A 51 -18.38 -17.13 4.21
N TYR A 52 -17.61 -17.17 3.12
CA TYR A 52 -16.79 -18.31 2.72
C TYR A 52 -15.70 -18.62 3.73
N ASP A 53 -14.99 -17.59 4.21
CA ASP A 53 -13.74 -17.77 4.93
C ASP A 53 -13.86 -17.62 6.46
N SER A 54 -14.93 -17.02 6.97
CA SER A 54 -15.18 -16.89 8.42
C SER A 54 -15.11 -18.22 9.18
N PRO A 55 -15.65 -19.35 8.68
CA PRO A 55 -15.56 -20.64 9.38
C PRO A 55 -14.11 -21.12 9.60
N ASN A 56 -13.16 -20.62 8.83
CA ASN A 56 -11.75 -21.03 8.87
C ASN A 56 -10.89 -20.10 9.73
N ARG A 57 -11.48 -19.01 10.23
CA ARG A 57 -10.75 -18.00 11.00
C ARG A 57 -11.04 -18.11 12.48
N SER A 58 -9.97 -18.09 13.28
CA SER A 58 -10.05 -18.06 14.74
C SER A 58 -9.33 -16.82 15.27
N GLY A 59 -9.99 -15.68 15.14
CA GLY A 59 -9.39 -14.39 15.48
C GLY A 59 -8.41 -13.90 14.42
N PHE A 60 -7.59 -12.94 14.80
CA PHE A 60 -6.59 -12.33 13.93
C PHE A 60 -5.35 -13.23 13.79
N ASP A 61 -4.98 -13.54 12.54
CA ASP A 61 -3.73 -14.21 12.18
C ASP A 61 -3.03 -13.46 11.04
N ARG A 62 -1.85 -12.90 11.33
CA ARG A 62 -1.06 -12.14 10.35
C ARG A 62 -0.48 -12.99 9.23
N PHE A 63 -0.37 -14.31 9.43
CA PHE A 63 0.21 -15.23 8.47
C PHE A 63 -0.84 -16.01 7.70
N TYR A 64 -2.13 -15.68 7.87
CA TYR A 64 -3.24 -16.44 7.27
C TYR A 64 -3.10 -16.64 5.76
N HIS A 65 -2.64 -15.61 5.03
CA HIS A 65 -2.46 -15.66 3.58
C HIS A 65 -1.10 -16.21 3.14
N PHE A 66 -0.20 -16.57 4.06
CA PHE A 66 1.11 -17.11 3.71
C PHE A 66 0.97 -18.49 3.04
N GLY A 67 1.47 -18.62 1.81
CA GLY A 67 1.39 -19.85 1.01
C GLY A 67 0.04 -20.08 0.32
N LYS A 68 -0.93 -19.19 0.52
CA LYS A 68 -2.32 -19.36 0.10
C LYS A 68 -2.68 -18.62 -1.21
N GLY A 69 -1.84 -17.67 -1.64
CA GLY A 69 -2.02 -16.92 -2.88
C GLY A 69 -2.70 -15.56 -2.70
N GLU A 70 -2.79 -14.78 -3.78
CA GLU A 70 -3.44 -13.47 -3.79
C GLU A 70 -4.96 -13.60 -3.88
N LEU A 71 -5.67 -12.72 -3.17
CA LEU A 71 -7.12 -12.56 -3.27
C LEU A 71 -7.47 -11.81 -4.56
N ASP A 72 -8.59 -12.17 -5.18
CA ASP A 72 -9.17 -11.40 -6.28
C ASP A 72 -10.11 -10.32 -5.73
N PHE A 73 -9.62 -9.09 -5.70
CA PHE A 73 -10.32 -7.92 -5.19
C PHE A 73 -11.26 -7.26 -6.21
N SER A 74 -11.37 -7.77 -7.44
CA SER A 74 -12.07 -7.09 -8.55
C SER A 74 -13.56 -6.81 -8.30
N LYS A 75 -14.19 -7.54 -7.36
CA LYS A 75 -15.59 -7.34 -6.95
C LYS A 75 -15.76 -6.57 -5.64
N TRP A 76 -14.67 -6.16 -4.98
CA TRP A 76 -14.71 -5.45 -3.71
C TRP A 76 -14.76 -3.95 -3.94
N LYS A 77 -15.46 -3.24 -3.07
CA LYS A 77 -15.57 -1.79 -3.10
C LYS A 77 -15.06 -1.19 -1.79
N ALA A 78 -14.62 0.06 -1.86
CA ALA A 78 -14.17 0.81 -0.69
C ALA A 78 -15.27 0.86 0.39
N GLU A 79 -16.53 1.01 -0.04
CA GLU A 79 -17.73 1.07 0.80
C GLU A 79 -18.04 -0.25 1.50
N ASP A 80 -17.50 -1.39 1.02
CA ASP A 80 -17.65 -2.68 1.70
C ASP A 80 -16.74 -2.76 2.95
N LEU A 81 -15.67 -1.95 2.98
CA LEU A 81 -14.59 -2.09 3.97
C LEU A 81 -14.47 -0.90 4.92
N LEU A 82 -15.00 0.28 4.54
CA LEU A 82 -14.93 1.49 5.35
C LEU A 82 -16.32 1.96 5.78
N PRO A 83 -16.43 2.61 6.96
CA PRO A 83 -17.68 3.20 7.42
C PRO A 83 -18.23 4.26 6.46
N ALA A 84 -19.54 4.28 6.23
CA ALA A 84 -20.18 5.16 5.23
C ALA A 84 -19.91 6.67 5.46
N GLU A 85 -19.66 7.08 6.70
CA GLU A 85 -19.34 8.47 7.06
C GLU A 85 -18.04 8.99 6.43
N VAL A 86 -17.05 8.12 6.16
CA VAL A 86 -15.76 8.60 5.63
C VAL A 86 -15.88 9.15 4.20
N PHE A 87 -16.89 8.70 3.46
CA PHE A 87 -17.19 9.10 2.07
C PHE A 87 -18.04 10.37 1.97
N LYS A 88 -18.65 10.85 3.06
CA LYS A 88 -19.59 11.99 3.03
C LYS A 88 -18.89 13.35 2.95
N HIS A 89 -17.57 13.38 3.11
CA HIS A 89 -16.83 14.62 3.26
C HIS A 89 -16.26 15.12 1.92
N PRO A 90 -16.21 16.44 1.70
CA PRO A 90 -15.61 16.99 0.49
C PRO A 90 -14.11 16.68 0.46
N HIS A 91 -13.60 16.38 -0.74
CA HIS A 91 -12.17 16.23 -1.00
C HIS A 91 -11.68 17.44 -1.78
N ARG A 92 -10.60 18.07 -1.31
CA ARG A 92 -10.00 19.26 -1.92
C ARG A 92 -8.69 18.90 -2.61
N ASN A 93 -8.40 19.62 -3.69
CA ASN A 93 -7.16 19.39 -4.41
C ASN A 93 -6.00 20.04 -3.63
N MET A 94 -4.98 19.26 -3.28
CA MET A 94 -3.77 19.76 -2.61
C MET A 94 -3.08 20.90 -3.37
N CYS A 95 -3.29 21.02 -4.68
CA CYS A 95 -2.80 22.15 -5.49
C CYS A 95 -3.40 23.51 -5.10
N GLU A 96 -4.45 23.54 -4.29
CA GLU A 96 -4.98 24.76 -3.67
C GLU A 96 -4.12 25.26 -2.49
N LEU A 97 -3.17 24.45 -2.01
CA LEU A 97 -2.29 24.77 -0.89
C LEU A 97 -1.02 25.49 -1.34
N SER A 98 -0.42 26.23 -0.42
CA SER A 98 0.89 26.84 -0.65
C SER A 98 1.94 25.77 -0.98
N LYS A 99 2.93 26.12 -1.81
CA LYS A 99 4.06 25.23 -2.15
C LYS A 99 4.72 24.61 -0.92
N PHE A 100 4.92 25.40 0.14
CA PHE A 100 5.51 24.92 1.39
C PHE A 100 4.64 23.88 2.09
N THR A 101 3.33 24.12 2.21
CA THR A 101 2.39 23.17 2.81
C THR A 101 2.35 21.87 2.02
N ARG A 102 2.31 21.93 0.68
CA ARG A 102 2.35 20.75 -0.19
C ARG A 102 3.60 19.90 0.06
N LEU A 103 4.78 20.53 0.09
CA LEU A 103 6.05 19.86 0.37
C LEU A 103 6.03 19.14 1.72
N THR A 104 5.52 19.81 2.76
CA THR A 104 5.43 19.23 4.11
C THR A 104 4.51 18.02 4.16
N LEU A 105 3.34 18.08 3.52
CA LEU A 105 2.38 16.96 3.52
C LEU A 105 2.88 15.75 2.71
N ARG A 106 3.70 15.98 1.68
CA ARG A 106 4.27 14.94 0.82
C ARG A 106 5.52 14.27 1.40
N ALA A 107 6.17 14.90 2.37
CA ALA A 107 7.37 14.33 2.97
C ALA A 107 7.08 12.92 3.52
N GLN A 108 7.93 11.93 3.18
CA GLN A 108 7.89 10.56 3.71
C GLN A 108 8.36 10.45 5.18
N VAL A 109 8.63 11.59 5.81
CA VAL A 109 8.98 11.71 7.22
C VAL A 109 7.82 12.44 7.89
N PRO A 110 7.53 12.20 9.18
CA PRO A 110 6.40 12.83 9.85
C PRO A 110 6.41 14.32 9.55
N PRO A 111 5.29 14.91 9.10
CA PRO A 111 5.27 16.31 8.76
C PRO A 111 5.75 17.09 9.98
N TYR A 112 6.84 17.84 9.82
CA TYR A 112 7.33 18.74 10.86
C TYR A 112 6.44 19.99 10.87
N MET A 113 5.18 19.76 11.22
CA MET A 113 4.05 20.68 11.15
C MET A 113 3.36 20.71 12.51
N ASP A 114 2.73 21.84 12.83
CA ASP A 114 1.81 21.93 13.95
C ASP A 114 0.64 20.97 13.76
N ILE A 115 0.38 20.11 14.75
CA ILE A 115 -0.67 19.10 14.68
C ILE A 115 -2.07 19.71 14.50
N THR A 116 -2.27 20.93 15.01
CA THR A 116 -3.52 21.69 14.88
C THR A 116 -3.69 22.20 13.45
N GLU A 117 -2.61 22.64 12.81
CA GLU A 117 -2.61 23.01 11.39
C GLU A 117 -2.91 21.79 10.51
N LEU A 118 -2.26 20.66 10.81
CA LEU A 118 -2.51 19.41 10.09
C LEU A 118 -3.97 18.94 10.23
N LEU A 119 -4.54 19.03 11.44
CA LEU A 119 -5.95 18.73 11.70
C LEU A 119 -6.88 19.66 10.91
N ALA A 120 -6.61 20.96 10.92
CA ALA A 120 -7.42 21.93 10.17
C ALA A 120 -7.38 21.66 8.65
N LEU A 121 -6.23 21.24 8.11
CA LEU A 121 -6.12 20.81 6.71
C LEU A 121 -6.89 19.51 6.44
N ALA A 122 -6.80 18.53 7.34
CA ALA A 122 -7.53 17.27 7.22
C ALA A 122 -9.06 17.48 7.27
N GLU A 123 -9.53 18.35 8.17
CA GLU A 123 -10.94 18.75 8.30
C GLU A 123 -11.46 19.46 7.04
N ARG A 124 -10.62 20.30 6.42
CA ARG A 124 -10.93 20.98 5.15
C ARG A 124 -11.03 20.03 3.96
N GLY A 125 -10.60 18.77 4.08
CA GLY A 125 -10.76 17.77 3.04
C GLY A 125 -9.52 17.49 2.20
N TYR A 126 -8.32 17.89 2.63
CA TYR A 126 -7.09 17.55 1.90
C TYR A 126 -6.67 16.11 2.22
N ALA A 127 -6.75 15.21 1.23
CA ALA A 127 -6.50 13.77 1.41
C ALA A 127 -5.07 13.46 1.91
N GLU A 128 -4.09 14.27 1.51
CA GLU A 128 -2.70 14.15 1.95
C GLU A 128 -2.54 14.56 3.42
N ALA A 129 -3.29 15.55 3.89
CA ALA A 129 -3.33 15.91 5.31
C ALA A 129 -4.04 14.83 6.13
N GLN A 130 -5.18 14.35 5.65
CA GLN A 130 -5.93 13.24 6.26
C GLN A 130 -5.06 11.98 6.39
N SER A 131 -4.36 11.61 5.32
CA SER A 131 -3.47 10.46 5.32
C SER A 131 -2.19 10.68 6.09
N SER A 132 -1.63 11.89 6.16
CA SER A 132 -0.46 12.18 7.01
C SER A 132 -0.73 11.91 8.50
N MET A 133 -2.00 11.86 8.92
CA MET A 133 -2.37 11.40 10.26
C MET A 133 -2.01 9.93 10.51
N SER A 134 -1.81 9.11 9.46
CA SER A 134 -1.42 7.70 9.58
C SER A 134 -0.15 7.52 10.42
N GLU A 135 0.74 8.51 10.42
CA GLU A 135 1.96 8.54 11.23
C GLU A 135 1.67 8.43 12.73
N TYR A 136 0.46 8.79 13.18
CA TYR A 136 0.06 8.73 14.59
C TYR A 136 -0.72 7.47 14.94
N CYS A 137 -0.87 6.53 14.01
CA CYS A 137 -1.42 5.19 14.29
C CYS A 137 -0.50 4.36 15.18
N ASN A 138 0.79 4.71 15.25
CA ASN A 138 1.69 4.29 16.32
C ASN A 138 1.67 5.34 17.47
N PRO A 139 1.12 5.00 18.65
CA PRO A 139 1.01 5.94 19.79
C PRO A 139 2.34 6.53 20.27
N GLY A 140 3.47 5.85 20.00
CA GLY A 140 4.81 6.30 20.35
C GLY A 140 5.31 7.49 19.51
N ARG A 141 4.60 7.86 18.44
CA ARG A 141 5.00 8.94 17.54
C ARG A 141 4.85 10.30 18.20
N ARG A 142 5.73 11.23 17.79
CA ARG A 142 5.81 12.58 18.36
C ARG A 142 4.81 13.47 17.63
N GLN A 143 4.02 14.23 18.39
CA GLN A 143 3.19 15.31 17.87
C GLN A 143 3.81 16.63 18.29
N TYR A 144 3.62 17.65 17.45
CA TYR A 144 4.28 18.94 17.60
C TYR A 144 3.24 20.05 17.57
N ALA A 145 3.45 21.11 18.34
CA ALA A 145 2.66 22.33 18.28
C ALA A 145 3.54 23.56 18.53
N TYR A 146 3.11 24.72 18.06
CA TYR A 146 3.76 25.99 18.36
C TYR A 146 3.52 26.39 19.82
N ASN A 147 4.59 26.80 20.52
CA ASN A 147 4.46 27.44 21.83
C ASN A 147 4.17 28.95 21.70
N ASP A 148 3.98 29.63 22.84
CA ASP A 148 3.69 31.08 22.90
C ASP A 148 4.78 31.97 22.26
N HIS A 149 5.97 31.42 22.02
CA HIS A 149 7.09 32.09 21.36
C HIS A 149 7.19 31.78 19.86
N GLY A 150 6.26 31.01 19.30
CA GLY A 150 6.26 30.63 17.88
C GLY A 150 7.26 29.53 17.51
N TYR A 151 7.79 28.78 18.47
CA TYR A 151 8.65 27.63 18.21
C TYR A 151 7.84 26.33 18.18
N LEU A 152 8.08 25.51 17.16
CA LEU A 152 7.50 24.18 17.07
C LEU A 152 8.14 23.25 18.11
N VAL A 153 7.37 22.81 19.11
CA VAL A 153 7.84 21.98 20.22
C VAL A 153 7.13 20.64 20.25
N LYS A 154 7.83 19.60 20.73
CA LYS A 154 7.23 18.28 20.96
C LYS A 154 6.21 18.38 22.08
N LEU A 155 5.00 17.88 21.85
CA LEU A 155 3.97 17.75 22.86
C LEU A 155 4.29 16.60 23.84
N PRO A 156 4.02 16.79 25.16
CA PRO A 156 3.93 15.71 26.12
C PRO A 156 2.91 14.64 25.72
N ASP A 157 3.10 13.39 26.14
CA ASP A 157 2.25 12.27 25.71
C ASP A 157 0.78 12.45 26.14
N ASP A 158 0.53 13.04 27.32
CA ASP A 158 -0.80 13.38 27.85
C ASP A 158 -1.48 14.57 27.15
N LYS A 159 -0.74 15.29 26.29
CA LYS A 159 -1.22 16.46 25.55
C LYS A 159 -1.32 16.24 24.05
N LYS A 160 -1.14 15.01 23.57
CA LYS A 160 -1.29 14.64 22.17
C LYS A 160 -2.77 14.72 21.75
N PRO A 161 -3.16 15.62 20.82
CA PRO A 161 -4.56 15.73 20.42
C PRO A 161 -5.04 14.58 19.52
N VAL A 162 -4.13 13.88 18.82
CA VAL A 162 -4.50 12.79 17.92
C VAL A 162 -4.14 11.44 18.54
N SER A 163 -5.15 10.63 18.87
CA SER A 163 -4.97 9.24 19.28
C SER A 163 -4.77 8.31 18.08
N ALA A 164 -4.32 7.07 18.29
CA ALA A 164 -4.21 6.08 17.21
C ALA A 164 -5.57 5.79 16.54
N ARG A 165 -6.66 5.78 17.32
CA ARG A 165 -8.03 5.61 16.79
C ARG A 165 -8.45 6.79 15.92
N ALA A 166 -8.15 8.02 16.35
CA ALA A 166 -8.40 9.22 15.54
C ALA A 166 -7.53 9.25 14.28
N ALA A 167 -6.27 8.83 14.39
CA ALA A 167 -5.35 8.69 13.26
C ALA A 167 -5.86 7.69 12.21
N LEU A 168 -6.34 6.52 12.65
CA LEU A 168 -6.94 5.53 11.77
C LEU A 168 -8.17 6.10 11.05
N TYR A 169 -9.06 6.78 11.76
CA TYR A 169 -10.23 7.43 11.17
C TYR A 169 -9.85 8.44 10.07
N TRP A 170 -8.83 9.28 10.31
CA TRP A 170 -8.34 10.22 9.31
C TRP A 170 -7.67 9.52 8.12
N ALA A 171 -6.89 8.46 8.36
CA ALA A 171 -6.30 7.68 7.29
C ALA A 171 -7.38 7.02 6.40
N GLN A 172 -8.45 6.49 7.00
CA GLN A 172 -9.61 5.94 6.29
C GLN A 172 -10.29 7.00 5.42
N ARG A 173 -10.50 8.21 5.95
CA ARG A 173 -11.02 9.35 5.16
C ARG A 173 -10.12 9.72 4.00
N GLY A 174 -8.81 9.74 4.22
CA GLY A 174 -7.83 9.97 3.16
C GLY A 174 -7.94 8.91 2.06
N ALA A 175 -7.95 7.63 2.43
CA ALA A 175 -8.04 6.51 1.49
C ALA A 175 -9.35 6.51 0.68
N ALA A 176 -10.47 6.85 1.34
CA ALA A 176 -11.79 6.96 0.72
C ALA A 176 -11.87 8.01 -0.42
N SER A 177 -10.92 8.95 -0.48
CA SER A 177 -10.84 9.94 -1.57
C SER A 177 -10.39 9.37 -2.92
N GLY A 178 -9.93 8.11 -2.95
CA GLY A 178 -9.28 7.51 -4.13
C GLY A 178 -7.84 7.97 -4.34
N ASN A 179 -7.25 8.73 -3.40
CA ASN A 179 -5.85 9.15 -3.46
C ASN A 179 -4.92 7.96 -3.15
N ALA A 180 -4.10 7.57 -4.12
CA ALA A 180 -3.23 6.40 -4.02
C ALA A 180 -2.23 6.47 -2.85
N LEU A 181 -1.65 7.65 -2.58
CA LEU A 181 -0.76 7.85 -1.43
C LEU A 181 -1.52 7.67 -0.12
N ALA A 182 -2.75 8.18 -0.04
CA ALA A 182 -3.59 8.04 1.13
C ALA A 182 -4.02 6.59 1.39
N GLN A 183 -4.37 5.85 0.34
CA GLN A 183 -4.65 4.42 0.41
C GLN A 183 -3.42 3.64 0.92
N TRP A 184 -2.23 3.93 0.38
CA TRP A 184 -0.98 3.33 0.87
C TRP A 184 -0.73 3.67 2.36
N ARG A 185 -0.92 4.92 2.77
CA ARG A 185 -0.76 5.35 4.16
C ARG A 185 -1.78 4.70 5.11
N LEU A 186 -2.98 4.36 4.64
CA LEU A 186 -3.91 3.54 5.42
C LEU A 186 -3.34 2.14 5.67
N VAL A 187 -2.73 1.49 4.67
CA VAL A 187 -2.05 0.20 4.86
C VAL A 187 -0.96 0.32 5.94
N GLN A 188 -0.14 1.38 5.88
CA GLN A 188 0.88 1.64 6.88
C GLN A 188 0.30 1.85 8.27
N CYS A 189 -0.77 2.64 8.40
CA CYS A 189 -1.48 2.85 9.66
C CYS A 189 -1.98 1.52 10.25
N MET A 190 -2.66 0.70 9.45
CA MET A 190 -3.20 -0.58 9.87
C MET A 190 -2.10 -1.54 10.34
N HIS A 191 -0.96 -1.53 9.65
CA HIS A 191 0.20 -2.32 10.00
C HIS A 191 0.91 -1.81 11.27
N ASP A 192 1.05 -0.49 11.44
CA ASP A 192 1.65 0.15 12.60
C ASP A 192 0.84 -0.10 13.89
N ILE A 193 -0.50 -0.08 13.80
CA ILE A 193 -1.39 -0.43 14.92
C ILE A 193 -1.10 -1.85 15.39
N TYR A 194 -1.12 -2.80 14.44
CA TYR A 194 -0.85 -4.18 14.74
C TYR A 194 0.54 -4.35 15.38
N LEU A 195 1.60 -3.84 14.75
CA LEU A 195 2.97 -3.95 15.25
C LEU A 195 3.13 -3.38 16.65
N PHE A 196 2.51 -2.23 16.91
CA PHE A 196 2.60 -1.58 18.20
C PHE A 196 1.88 -2.39 19.28
N GLN A 197 0.67 -2.89 19.01
CA GLN A 197 -0.11 -3.72 19.93
C GLN A 197 0.58 -5.05 20.23
N ASP A 198 1.19 -5.67 19.22
CA ASP A 198 1.94 -6.93 19.34
C ASP A 198 3.24 -6.75 20.13
N SER A 199 3.98 -5.68 19.86
CA SER A 199 5.31 -5.44 20.46
C SER A 199 5.26 -4.73 21.81
N ASN A 200 4.17 -4.03 22.13
CA ASN A 200 4.03 -3.23 23.35
C ASN A 200 2.63 -3.34 23.97
N PRO A 201 2.11 -4.55 24.25
CA PRO A 201 0.74 -4.73 24.74
C PRO A 201 0.45 -3.90 26.00
N ASP A 202 1.41 -3.81 26.92
CA ASP A 202 1.27 -3.06 28.18
C ASP A 202 1.22 -1.53 28.01
N LYS A 203 1.59 -1.01 26.83
CA LYS A 203 1.60 0.44 26.54
C LYS A 203 0.36 0.90 25.78
N VAL A 204 -0.55 -0.02 25.47
CA VAL A 204 -1.78 0.28 24.74
C VAL A 204 -2.92 0.44 25.74
N SER A 205 -3.29 1.69 26.01
CA SER A 205 -4.35 2.02 26.96
C SER A 205 -5.77 1.81 26.41
N ASP A 206 -5.96 1.96 25.10
CA ASP A 206 -7.21 1.72 24.37
C ASP A 206 -6.89 0.97 23.06
N PRO A 207 -6.84 -0.37 23.08
CA PRO A 207 -6.50 -1.14 21.89
C PRO A 207 -7.59 -1.04 20.82
N ILE A 208 -7.16 -0.93 19.58
CA ILE A 208 -8.01 -1.08 18.41
C ILE A 208 -8.19 -2.59 18.17
N GLU A 209 -9.44 -3.02 18.06
CA GLU A 209 -9.79 -4.40 17.76
C GLU A 209 -9.29 -4.78 16.36
N LEU A 210 -8.47 -5.84 16.30
CA LEU A 210 -8.01 -6.42 15.05
C LEU A 210 -8.92 -7.60 14.72
N ASP A 211 -9.88 -7.37 13.83
CA ASP A 211 -10.78 -8.44 13.40
C ASP A 211 -10.05 -9.49 12.54
N PRO A 212 -10.62 -10.69 12.36
CA PRO A 212 -9.98 -11.76 11.60
C PRO A 212 -9.57 -11.38 10.18
N PHE A 213 -10.22 -10.39 9.56
CA PHE A 213 -9.99 -9.95 8.17
C PHE A 213 -9.19 -8.65 8.05
N TRP A 214 -8.50 -8.24 9.13
CA TRP A 214 -7.71 -7.01 9.15
C TRP A 214 -6.67 -6.94 8.02
N TYR A 215 -5.98 -8.06 7.74
CA TYR A 215 -4.97 -8.08 6.68
C TYR A 215 -5.56 -8.16 5.27
N ASP A 216 -6.71 -8.78 5.06
CA ASP A 216 -7.42 -8.76 3.78
C ASP A 216 -7.78 -7.32 3.40
N LYS A 217 -8.27 -6.54 4.37
CA LYS A 217 -8.55 -5.11 4.22
C LYS A 217 -7.28 -4.33 3.89
N ALA A 218 -6.18 -4.61 4.58
CA ALA A 218 -4.90 -3.98 4.30
C ALA A 218 -4.35 -4.33 2.90
N GLN A 219 -4.51 -5.59 2.45
CA GLN A 219 -4.14 -6.01 1.10
C GLN A 219 -5.01 -5.37 0.03
N TYR A 220 -6.32 -5.24 0.27
CA TYR A 220 -7.20 -4.49 -0.62
C TYR A 220 -6.72 -3.05 -0.78
N TRP A 221 -6.43 -2.34 0.31
CA TRP A 221 -5.95 -0.95 0.23
C TRP A 221 -4.57 -0.83 -0.41
N LEU A 222 -3.73 -1.86 -0.28
CA LEU A 222 -2.47 -1.96 -0.98
C LEU A 222 -2.70 -2.09 -2.48
N GLU A 223 -3.59 -2.98 -2.92
CA GLU A 223 -3.99 -3.14 -4.32
C GLU A 223 -4.50 -1.81 -4.87
N GLN A 224 -5.46 -1.18 -4.19
CA GLN A 224 -6.03 0.09 -4.61
C GLN A 224 -4.96 1.18 -4.74
N SER A 225 -3.97 1.24 -3.85
CA SER A 225 -2.89 2.23 -3.95
C SER A 225 -1.96 1.99 -5.15
N VAL A 226 -1.80 0.74 -5.58
CA VAL A 226 -1.04 0.37 -6.76
C VAL A 226 -1.85 0.69 -8.00
N GLU A 227 -3.13 0.30 -8.05
CA GLU A 227 -4.04 0.60 -9.16
C GLU A 227 -4.21 2.10 -9.37
N ASN A 228 -4.46 2.88 -8.32
CA ASN A 228 -4.79 4.30 -8.47
C ASN A 228 -3.58 5.22 -8.72
N GLY A 229 -2.34 4.76 -8.52
CA GLY A 229 -1.20 5.66 -8.62
C GLY A 229 0.19 5.04 -8.62
N LEU A 230 0.32 3.71 -8.61
CA LEU A 230 1.59 2.97 -8.67
C LEU A 230 2.63 3.53 -7.68
N ILE A 231 2.24 3.79 -6.42
CA ILE A 231 3.16 4.37 -5.42
C ILE A 231 4.36 3.45 -5.24
N HIS A 232 5.59 3.97 -5.41
CA HIS A 232 6.83 3.18 -5.34
C HIS A 232 6.88 2.26 -4.11
N ASP A 233 6.59 2.82 -2.94
CA ASP A 233 6.63 2.06 -1.70
C ASP A 233 5.53 1.00 -1.63
N ALA A 234 4.35 1.26 -2.20
CA ALA A 234 3.28 0.28 -2.32
C ALA A 234 3.66 -0.87 -3.27
N VAL A 235 4.18 -0.55 -4.47
CA VAL A 235 4.70 -1.53 -5.44
C VAL A 235 5.77 -2.40 -4.79
N ARG A 236 6.72 -1.79 -4.07
CA ARG A 236 7.76 -2.52 -3.34
C ARG A 236 7.19 -3.39 -2.22
N LYS A 237 6.18 -2.89 -1.48
CA LYS A 237 5.63 -3.54 -0.29
C LYS A 237 4.62 -4.65 -0.59
N ARG A 238 3.95 -4.60 -1.74
CA ARG A 238 3.19 -5.71 -2.32
C ARG A 238 4.03 -7.00 -2.35
N TRP A 239 5.35 -6.91 -2.32
CA TRP A 239 6.24 -8.06 -2.53
C TRP A 239 7.00 -8.46 -1.29
N TYR A 240 6.82 -7.75 -0.18
CA TYR A 240 7.37 -8.21 1.08
C TYR A 240 6.47 -9.33 1.62
N PRO A 241 7.02 -10.51 1.96
CA PRO A 241 6.25 -11.65 2.46
C PRO A 241 5.45 -11.32 3.72
N TYR A 242 5.84 -10.24 4.41
CA TYR A 242 5.15 -9.71 5.58
C TYR A 242 3.69 -9.29 5.31
N ILE A 243 3.36 -8.84 4.10
CA ILE A 243 2.00 -8.38 3.77
C ILE A 243 1.32 -9.29 2.73
N ALA A 244 2.08 -9.85 1.79
CA ALA A 244 1.51 -10.56 0.63
C ALA A 244 1.64 -12.10 0.66
N GLY A 245 2.25 -12.68 1.69
CA GLY A 245 2.15 -14.13 1.91
C GLY A 245 2.74 -15.04 0.82
N PHE A 246 3.58 -14.55 -0.08
CA PHE A 246 4.14 -15.41 -1.13
C PHE A 246 5.29 -16.30 -0.64
N SER A 247 5.24 -17.59 -0.99
CA SER A 247 6.43 -18.45 -1.04
C SER A 247 7.27 -18.03 -2.26
N GLU A 248 8.43 -17.42 -2.00
CA GLU A 248 9.22 -16.66 -2.99
C GLU A 248 9.90 -17.49 -4.09
N LEU A 249 9.93 -18.83 -4.00
CA LEU A 249 11.01 -19.59 -4.63
C LEU A 249 10.63 -20.55 -5.77
N GLU A 250 9.35 -20.90 -6.00
CA GLU A 250 9.02 -22.02 -6.91
C GLU A 250 7.89 -21.77 -7.94
N ASN A 251 7.26 -20.58 -7.96
CA ASN A 251 6.09 -20.34 -8.83
C ASN A 251 6.38 -19.31 -9.96
N PRO A 252 6.32 -19.68 -11.25
CA PRO A 252 6.44 -18.75 -12.38
C PRO A 252 5.47 -17.56 -12.32
N ARG A 253 4.27 -17.73 -11.76
CA ARG A 253 3.28 -16.64 -11.58
C ARG A 253 3.82 -15.50 -10.73
N PHE A 254 4.56 -15.83 -9.66
CA PHE A 254 5.21 -14.84 -8.80
C PHE A 254 6.18 -13.97 -9.59
N PHE A 255 6.98 -14.56 -10.49
CA PHE A 255 7.90 -13.81 -11.34
C PHE A 255 7.17 -12.93 -12.36
N ILE A 256 6.06 -13.42 -12.94
CA ILE A 256 5.23 -12.65 -13.87
C ILE A 256 4.64 -11.42 -13.19
N GLU A 257 3.97 -11.58 -12.06
CA GLU A 257 3.37 -10.47 -11.29
C GLU A 257 4.43 -9.46 -10.84
N ARG A 258 5.55 -9.96 -10.30
CA ARG A 258 6.66 -9.12 -9.89
C ARG A 258 7.20 -8.29 -11.05
N TYR A 259 7.40 -8.90 -12.22
CA TYR A 259 7.86 -8.18 -13.40
C TYR A 259 6.83 -7.13 -13.84
N LYS A 260 5.56 -7.53 -13.96
CA LYS A 260 4.46 -6.68 -14.43
C LYS A 260 4.39 -5.36 -13.65
N TRP A 261 4.29 -5.44 -12.32
CA TRP A 261 4.17 -4.24 -11.48
C TRP A 261 5.44 -3.39 -11.47
N LYS A 262 6.62 -4.00 -11.55
CA LYS A 262 7.89 -3.26 -11.74
C LYS A 262 7.90 -2.51 -13.05
N ARG A 263 7.50 -3.17 -14.13
CA ARG A 263 7.49 -2.58 -15.48
C ARG A 263 6.51 -1.43 -15.56
N LEU A 264 5.30 -1.59 -15.01
CA LEU A 264 4.31 -0.52 -14.88
C LEU A 264 4.87 0.66 -14.08
N TRP A 265 5.53 0.39 -12.95
CA TRP A 265 6.20 1.42 -12.16
C TRP A 265 7.35 2.09 -12.91
N GLU A 266 8.17 1.35 -13.66
CA GLU A 266 9.28 1.91 -14.45
C GLU A 266 8.78 2.87 -15.54
N ILE A 267 7.70 2.49 -16.23
CA ILE A 267 7.04 3.35 -17.22
C ILE A 267 6.60 4.67 -16.53
N GLN A 268 6.08 4.60 -15.31
CA GLN A 268 5.68 5.77 -14.53
C GLN A 268 6.86 6.56 -13.91
N GLY A 269 7.87 5.88 -13.39
CA GLY A 269 9.00 6.48 -12.67
C GLY A 269 9.94 7.23 -13.61
N ASN A 270 10.21 6.66 -14.79
CA ASN A 270 10.93 7.34 -15.86
C ASN A 270 10.16 8.56 -16.39
N PHE A 271 8.83 8.49 -16.42
CA PHE A 271 7.97 9.65 -16.72
C PHE A 271 8.18 10.79 -15.71
N ARG A 272 8.36 10.50 -14.42
CA ARG A 272 8.57 11.52 -13.37
C ARG A 272 9.98 12.13 -13.33
N ARG A 273 10.91 11.70 -14.20
CA ARG A 273 12.32 12.14 -14.21
C ARG A 273 12.87 12.24 -12.78
N SER A 274 12.70 11.18 -11.97
CA SER A 274 13.28 11.17 -10.63
C SER A 274 14.79 11.25 -10.80
N SER A 275 15.35 12.45 -10.65
CA SER A 275 16.79 12.67 -10.66
C SER A 275 17.33 12.14 -9.33
N ASP A 276 17.27 10.82 -9.15
CA ASP A 276 17.58 10.17 -7.88
C ASP A 276 19.10 10.00 -7.75
N ARG A 277 19.86 11.12 -7.87
CA ARG A 277 21.29 11.19 -7.58
C ARG A 277 21.63 10.87 -6.12
N TYR A 278 20.64 10.63 -5.25
CA TYR A 278 20.82 10.48 -3.80
C TYR A 278 20.25 9.18 -3.17
N ARG A 279 19.83 8.20 -3.96
CA ARG A 279 19.69 6.80 -3.50
C ARG A 279 20.39 5.85 -4.47
N GLY A 280 21.71 5.76 -4.33
CA GLY A 280 22.53 4.76 -5.02
C GLY A 280 22.09 3.30 -4.78
N ASP A 281 21.21 3.03 -3.82
CA ASP A 281 20.64 1.70 -3.60
C ASP A 281 19.52 1.31 -4.58
N PHE A 282 18.79 2.27 -5.17
CA PHE A 282 17.65 1.95 -6.04
C PHE A 282 17.98 2.14 -7.53
N ASP A 283 18.77 3.16 -7.87
CA ASP A 283 19.40 3.24 -9.19
C ASP A 283 20.25 1.98 -9.47
N SER A 284 20.91 1.40 -8.45
CA SER A 284 21.63 0.13 -8.61
C SER A 284 20.72 -1.11 -8.75
N THR A 285 19.48 -1.09 -8.25
CA THR A 285 18.55 -2.24 -8.37
C THR A 285 17.56 -2.13 -9.52
N VAL A 286 17.20 -0.94 -9.99
CA VAL A 286 16.25 -0.72 -11.10
C VAL A 286 16.92 -0.09 -12.32
N SER A 287 17.82 0.88 -12.19
CA SER A 287 18.46 1.52 -13.37
C SER A 287 19.74 0.84 -13.85
N PHE A 288 20.45 0.09 -13.01
CA PHE A 288 21.62 -0.71 -13.44
C PHE A 288 21.24 -1.96 -14.26
N TYR A 289 19.95 -2.35 -14.25
CA TYR A 289 19.48 -3.61 -14.83
C TYR A 289 18.20 -3.47 -15.69
N GLY A 290 17.33 -2.49 -15.45
CA GLY A 290 16.02 -2.41 -16.11
C GLY A 290 15.11 -3.60 -15.76
N SER A 291 13.80 -3.48 -16.02
CA SER A 291 12.84 -4.58 -15.87
C SER A 291 13.34 -5.87 -16.51
N LYS A 292 13.99 -5.77 -17.68
CA LYS A 292 14.64 -6.90 -18.36
C LYS A 292 15.74 -7.57 -17.54
N ALA A 293 16.76 -6.88 -17.02
CA ALA A 293 17.78 -7.59 -16.23
C ALA A 293 17.35 -7.88 -14.78
N LEU A 294 16.20 -7.37 -14.32
CA LEU A 294 15.49 -7.89 -13.14
C LEU A 294 14.68 -9.16 -13.45
N ALA A 295 14.11 -9.27 -14.64
CA ALA A 295 13.56 -10.51 -15.18
C ALA A 295 14.64 -11.57 -15.27
N TYR A 296 15.85 -11.20 -15.68
CA TYR A 296 17.04 -12.06 -15.68
C TYR A 296 17.87 -11.98 -14.39
N GLY A 297 17.30 -11.39 -13.32
CA GLY A 297 17.78 -11.45 -11.94
C GLY A 297 18.84 -10.44 -11.48
N ASN A 298 18.63 -9.97 -10.25
CA ASN A 298 19.72 -9.61 -9.33
C ASN A 298 20.62 -10.86 -9.17
N ASN A 299 21.94 -10.75 -9.00
CA ASN A 299 22.90 -11.87 -9.10
C ASN A 299 22.57 -13.17 -8.30
N GLY A 300 21.63 -13.14 -7.33
CA GLY A 300 21.10 -14.34 -6.65
C GLY A 300 19.84 -14.99 -7.26
N PHE A 301 19.06 -14.28 -8.08
CA PHE A 301 17.83 -14.79 -8.73
C PHE A 301 18.00 -15.02 -10.24
N ALA A 302 19.10 -14.56 -10.84
CA ALA A 302 19.41 -14.72 -12.26
C ALA A 302 19.54 -16.19 -12.70
N ALA A 303 19.84 -17.06 -11.74
CA ALA A 303 19.92 -18.51 -11.92
C ALA A 303 18.58 -19.23 -11.69
N SER A 304 17.49 -18.52 -11.42
CA SER A 304 16.17 -19.15 -11.28
C SER A 304 15.72 -19.72 -12.62
N VAL A 305 15.25 -20.98 -12.62
CA VAL A 305 14.65 -21.60 -13.81
C VAL A 305 13.36 -20.89 -14.26
N HIS A 306 12.82 -20.02 -13.41
CA HIS A 306 11.55 -19.31 -13.64
C HIS A 306 11.72 -17.94 -14.32
N SER A 307 12.95 -17.42 -14.45
CA SER A 307 13.30 -16.18 -15.17
C SER A 307 13.52 -16.39 -16.69
N SER A 308 12.68 -17.21 -17.32
CA SER A 308 12.80 -17.53 -18.75
C SER A 308 12.25 -16.43 -19.67
N ASP A 309 12.72 -16.36 -20.92
CA ASP A 309 12.15 -15.47 -21.95
C ASP A 309 10.63 -15.61 -22.09
N LYS A 310 10.09 -16.82 -21.87
CA LYS A 310 8.65 -17.08 -21.89
C LYS A 310 7.93 -16.40 -20.73
N THR A 311 8.51 -16.43 -19.54
CA THR A 311 7.98 -15.75 -18.36
C THR A 311 7.96 -14.24 -18.58
N VAL A 312 9.04 -13.68 -19.14
CA VAL A 312 9.13 -12.26 -19.47
C VAL A 312 8.10 -11.87 -20.54
N ALA A 313 8.00 -12.65 -21.61
CA ALA A 313 7.02 -12.39 -22.68
C ALA A 313 5.58 -12.44 -22.17
N GLN A 314 5.26 -13.38 -21.27
CA GLN A 314 3.95 -13.44 -20.63
C GLN A 314 3.72 -12.22 -19.73
N ALA A 315 4.71 -11.80 -18.96
CA ALA A 315 4.58 -10.61 -18.11
C ALA A 315 4.40 -9.33 -18.94
N GLU A 316 5.16 -9.16 -20.03
CA GLU A 316 4.99 -8.03 -20.95
C GLU A 316 3.60 -8.02 -21.61
N LYS A 317 3.06 -9.20 -21.95
CA LYS A 317 1.69 -9.31 -22.43
C LYS A 317 0.69 -8.79 -21.40
N GLU A 318 0.83 -9.19 -20.14
CA GLU A 318 -0.06 -8.77 -19.04
C GLU A 318 0.11 -7.30 -18.64
N VAL A 319 1.32 -6.75 -18.79
CA VAL A 319 1.53 -5.29 -18.72
C VAL A 319 0.65 -4.61 -19.77
N GLY A 320 0.72 -5.03 -21.03
CA GLY A 320 -0.11 -4.46 -22.10
C GLY A 320 -1.61 -4.62 -21.87
N GLU A 321 -2.06 -5.79 -21.40
CA GLU A 321 -3.47 -6.03 -21.05
C GLU A 321 -3.93 -5.09 -19.92
N TRP A 322 -3.13 -4.96 -18.86
CA TRP A 322 -3.45 -4.08 -17.75
C TRP A 322 -3.50 -2.61 -18.18
N LEU A 323 -2.50 -2.15 -18.95
CA LEU A 323 -2.44 -0.78 -19.46
C LEU A 323 -3.68 -0.40 -20.30
N ARG A 324 -4.17 -1.34 -21.13
CA ARG A 324 -5.38 -1.14 -21.94
C ARG A 324 -6.66 -1.15 -21.12
N ALA A 325 -6.72 -1.94 -20.06
CA ALA A 325 -7.88 -2.05 -19.18
C ALA A 325 -8.03 -0.83 -18.24
N HIS A 326 -6.93 -0.11 -17.97
CA HIS A 326 -6.88 0.99 -16.99
C HIS A 326 -6.38 2.31 -17.60
N PRO A 327 -7.03 2.84 -18.64
CA PRO A 327 -6.63 4.12 -19.25
C PRO A 327 -6.80 5.29 -18.28
N ASP A 328 -7.75 5.18 -17.36
CA ASP A 328 -8.04 6.13 -16.29
C ASP A 328 -6.90 6.25 -15.28
N VAL A 329 -6.14 5.18 -15.02
CA VAL A 329 -4.99 5.23 -14.12
C VAL A 329 -3.92 6.15 -14.69
N TRP A 330 -3.64 6.06 -15.99
CA TRP A 330 -2.70 6.98 -16.63
C TRP A 330 -3.23 8.40 -16.61
N HIS A 331 -4.50 8.62 -16.95
CA HIS A 331 -5.14 9.93 -16.82
C HIS A 331 -5.08 10.48 -15.39
N ASN A 332 -5.30 9.66 -14.37
CA ASN A 332 -5.19 10.03 -12.96
C ASN A 332 -3.73 10.40 -12.61
N ILE A 333 -2.75 9.65 -13.12
CA ILE A 333 -1.34 10.00 -13.00
C ILE A 333 -1.04 11.34 -13.71
N TYR A 334 -1.69 11.68 -14.84
CA TYR A 334 -1.53 12.99 -15.48
C TYR A 334 -2.23 14.12 -14.73
N GLU A 335 -3.45 13.89 -14.22
CA GLU A 335 -4.29 14.94 -13.62
C GLU A 335 -4.02 15.17 -12.13
N ARG A 336 -3.59 14.11 -11.44
CA ARG A 336 -3.37 14.08 -9.99
C ARG A 336 -1.95 13.66 -9.61
N GLY A 337 -1.18 13.14 -10.56
CA GLY A 337 0.23 12.87 -10.34
C GLY A 337 1.02 14.17 -10.25
N TYR A 338 1.74 14.30 -9.15
CA TYR A 338 2.72 15.34 -8.92
C TYR A 338 4.11 14.78 -9.20
N ILE A 339 5.02 15.64 -9.64
CA ILE A 339 6.42 15.25 -9.80
C ILE A 339 7.09 15.29 -8.43
N GLU A 340 7.58 14.14 -7.97
CA GLU A 340 8.53 14.07 -6.85
C GLU A 340 9.95 14.25 -7.42
N VAL A 341 10.41 15.49 -7.57
CA VAL A 341 11.85 15.73 -7.82
C VAL A 341 12.50 16.23 -6.55
N ARG A 342 13.12 15.29 -5.83
CA ARG A 342 13.96 15.61 -4.68
C ARG A 342 15.20 16.37 -5.16
N GLY A 343 15.32 17.64 -4.77
CA GLY A 343 16.54 18.44 -4.96
C GLY A 343 16.47 19.56 -6.00
N LEU A 344 15.39 19.70 -6.77
CA LEU A 344 15.16 20.89 -7.63
C LEU A 344 14.21 21.92 -6.99
N GLY A 345 13.66 21.62 -5.81
CA GLY A 345 12.80 22.56 -5.09
C GLY A 345 11.47 22.86 -5.78
N GLU A 346 11.06 22.09 -6.79
CA GLU A 346 9.85 22.32 -7.58
C GLU A 346 8.98 21.06 -7.61
N ASP A 347 8.15 20.97 -6.57
CA ASP A 347 7.04 20.03 -6.44
C ASP A 347 5.84 20.59 -7.21
N LEU A 348 5.84 20.42 -8.52
CA LEU A 348 4.85 21.07 -9.39
C LEU A 348 3.52 20.31 -9.39
N CYS A 349 2.43 21.07 -9.33
CA CYS A 349 1.10 20.61 -9.67
C CYS A 349 0.85 20.76 -11.18
N VAL A 350 -0.07 19.96 -11.70
CA VAL A 350 -0.56 20.10 -13.08
C VAL A 350 -0.95 21.56 -13.34
N GLY A 351 -0.41 22.14 -14.40
CA GLY A 351 -0.64 23.54 -14.79
C GLY A 351 0.27 24.57 -14.10
N GLU A 352 1.12 24.21 -13.14
CA GLU A 352 2.16 25.12 -12.64
C GLU A 352 3.27 25.30 -13.70
N PRO A 353 3.86 26.51 -13.85
CA PRO A 353 4.97 26.73 -14.78
C PRO A 353 6.11 25.74 -14.53
N GLY A 354 6.60 25.11 -15.60
CA GLY A 354 7.64 24.08 -15.52
C GLY A 354 7.13 22.65 -15.44
N TYR A 355 5.84 22.41 -15.18
CA TYR A 355 5.25 21.06 -15.08
C TYR A 355 5.56 20.27 -16.35
N ASP A 356 5.08 20.73 -17.51
CA ASP A 356 5.30 20.05 -18.80
C ASP A 356 6.77 19.97 -19.24
N ALA A 357 7.62 20.88 -18.78
CA ALA A 357 9.03 20.94 -19.19
C ALA A 357 9.89 19.85 -18.52
N LEU A 358 9.41 19.30 -17.42
CA LEU A 358 10.07 18.22 -16.68
C LEU A 358 9.63 16.83 -17.12
N PHE A 359 8.55 16.71 -17.89
CA PHE A 359 8.06 15.44 -18.42
C PHE A 359 8.59 15.13 -19.82
N ASP A 360 9.05 13.90 -20.01
CA ASP A 360 9.40 13.37 -21.33
C ASP A 360 8.19 12.64 -21.93
N PHE A 361 7.20 13.42 -22.37
CA PHE A 361 5.97 12.88 -22.97
C PHE A 361 6.24 12.09 -24.26
N ASP A 362 7.30 12.45 -25.00
CA ASP A 362 7.69 11.75 -26.22
C ASP A 362 8.22 10.35 -25.90
N TRP A 363 9.06 10.22 -24.86
CA TRP A 363 9.50 8.92 -24.37
C TRP A 363 8.32 8.08 -23.89
N LEU A 364 7.43 8.64 -23.07
CA LEU A 364 6.28 7.90 -22.56
C LEU A 364 5.36 7.41 -23.69
N ASN A 365 5.04 8.27 -24.66
CA ASN A 365 4.25 7.86 -25.81
C ASN A 365 4.94 6.77 -26.64
N LYS A 366 6.27 6.83 -26.78
CA LYS A 366 7.05 5.78 -27.45
C LYS A 366 7.01 4.45 -26.68
N GLU A 367 7.08 4.49 -25.35
CA GLU A 367 6.96 3.28 -24.52
C GLU A 367 5.56 2.69 -24.57
N LEU A 368 4.51 3.51 -24.44
CA LEU A 368 3.12 3.07 -24.50
C LEU A 368 2.73 2.52 -25.89
N ALA A 369 3.33 3.06 -26.96
CA ALA A 369 3.12 2.57 -28.32
C ALA A 369 3.56 1.11 -28.51
N GLN A 370 4.45 0.57 -27.66
CA GLN A 370 4.83 -0.85 -27.68
C GLN A 370 3.67 -1.77 -27.26
N TYR A 371 2.65 -1.21 -26.59
CA TYR A 371 1.46 -1.92 -26.13
C TYR A 371 0.19 -1.48 -26.87
N ASP A 372 0.35 -0.82 -28.04
CA ASP A 372 -0.74 -0.27 -28.87
C ASP A 372 -1.58 0.81 -28.15
N ILE A 373 -0.94 1.59 -27.27
CA ILE A 373 -1.58 2.67 -26.52
C ILE A 373 -1.02 4.03 -26.95
N GLN A 374 -1.91 4.99 -27.13
CA GLN A 374 -1.56 6.39 -27.39
C GLN A 374 -2.35 7.28 -26.45
N ILE A 375 -1.66 8.21 -25.77
CA ILE A 375 -2.31 9.17 -24.88
C ILE A 375 -2.19 10.56 -25.50
N PRO A 376 -3.31 11.31 -25.63
CA PRO A 376 -3.24 12.67 -26.13
C PRO A 376 -2.37 13.52 -25.20
N LEU A 377 -1.45 14.30 -25.79
CA LEU A 377 -0.65 15.24 -25.02
C LEU A 377 -1.56 16.22 -24.29
N PRO A 378 -1.29 16.54 -23.01
CA PRO A 378 -2.05 17.55 -22.30
C PRO A 378 -1.97 18.88 -23.06
N VAL A 379 -3.11 19.56 -23.21
CA VAL A 379 -3.16 20.88 -23.82
C VAL A 379 -2.40 21.84 -22.89
N LYS A 380 -1.27 22.39 -23.36
CA LYS A 380 -0.52 23.43 -22.65
C LYS A 380 -1.47 24.57 -22.31
N THR A 381 -1.88 24.64 -21.06
CA THR A 381 -2.65 25.79 -20.58
C THR A 381 -1.65 26.91 -20.40
N LEU A 382 -1.51 27.78 -21.40
CA LEU A 382 -0.73 29.01 -21.26
C LEU A 382 -1.39 29.84 -20.17
N MET A 383 -0.91 29.70 -18.93
CA MET A 383 -1.23 30.61 -17.85
C MET A 383 -0.73 31.99 -18.29
N THR A 384 -1.61 32.82 -18.84
CA THR A 384 -1.36 34.24 -18.99
C THR A 384 -1.28 34.79 -17.57
N HIS A 385 -0.06 34.95 -17.06
CA HIS A 385 0.14 35.71 -15.84
C HIS A 385 -0.52 37.08 -16.05
N PRO A 386 -1.46 37.52 -15.20
CA PRO A 386 -1.92 38.88 -15.23
C PRO A 386 -0.69 39.75 -15.02
N THR A 387 -0.30 40.47 -16.07
CA THR A 387 0.80 41.42 -16.01
C THR A 387 0.43 42.43 -14.93
N GLN A 388 1.36 42.73 -14.02
CA GLN A 388 1.20 43.65 -12.88
C GLN A 388 0.79 45.10 -13.26
N LYS A 389 0.36 45.38 -14.49
CA LYS A 389 0.00 46.72 -14.96
C LYS A 389 -1.42 47.18 -14.63
N GLU A 390 -2.31 46.33 -14.12
CA GLU A 390 -3.71 46.74 -13.82
C GLU A 390 -3.99 47.12 -12.36
N LYS A 391 -2.97 47.40 -11.54
CA LYS A 391 -3.17 47.97 -10.18
C LYS A 391 -2.89 49.47 -10.05
N GLN A 392 -2.65 50.20 -11.15
CA GLN A 392 -2.32 51.63 -11.09
C GLN A 392 -3.35 52.61 -11.67
N HIS A 393 -4.50 52.17 -12.16
CA HIS A 393 -5.58 53.09 -12.56
C HIS A 393 -6.89 52.75 -11.87
N GLY A 394 -7.12 53.40 -10.73
CA GLY A 394 -8.33 53.22 -9.93
C GLY A 394 -8.36 54.04 -8.65
N THR A 395 -7.91 55.29 -8.71
CA THR A 395 -8.29 56.35 -7.76
C THR A 395 -8.48 57.62 -8.57
N GLU A 396 -9.74 57.87 -8.95
CA GLU A 396 -10.29 59.21 -9.03
C GLU A 396 -11.26 59.39 -7.86
#